data_AF-A0A1G5ETS0-F1
#
_entry.id   AF-A0A1G5ETS0-F1
#
_cell.length_a   1.000
_cell.length_b   1.000
_cell.length_c   1.000
_cell.angle_alpha   90.00
_cell.angle_beta   90.00
_cell.angle_gamma   90.00
#
_symmetry.space_group_name_H-M   'P 1'
#
loop_
_entity.id
_entity.type
_entity.pdbx_description
1 polymer ?
#
loop_
_entity_poly.entity_id
_entity_poly.type
_entity_poly.pdbx_seq_one_letter_code
_entity_poly.pdbx_strand_id
1 'polypeptide(L)'
;MSGSIIGKNIQFSTWGESHGKALGVVVDGFPAGMELNEEDIQKFLDRRKPGTSAATTSRKEDDLVEILSGVFMGKTTGTPISLMVRNTSQRSSDYSEIAQYYRPGHADYGFDQKYGFRDYTGGGRSSGRETIGRVAAGAICSKLLSQMGIEVCAYTKSIGSVTADMDKFDKSAILITPTAMPDIDADKRAMELIAKARNMQDSLGGIIECQITGLPSGIGEPVFDKLDALLARAVMSIGAVKAIEIGDGTKVSTYIGSENNDAFAVSEEGKVVKKTNHSGGILGGISDGSTIIIRAYVKPTPSIARTQQTINKQGENIEINIKGRHDPVVVPRAVVVVETMCAHTVLDLMISNMASKADNLINFYKK
;
A
#
# COMPACT_ATOMS: atom_id res chain seq x y z
N MET A 1 15.07 0.95 -14.98
CA MET A 1 14.63 2.18 -14.29
C MET A 1 15.35 2.23 -12.94
N SER A 2 16.02 3.34 -12.59
CA SER A 2 16.48 3.52 -11.21
C SER A 2 15.25 3.60 -10.29
N GLY A 3 15.12 2.69 -9.32
CA GLY A 3 13.99 2.68 -8.37
C GLY A 3 12.87 1.67 -8.67
N SER A 4 13.13 0.62 -9.46
CA SER A 4 12.23 -0.54 -9.59
C SER A 4 12.49 -1.64 -8.55
N ILE A 5 13.32 -1.37 -7.55
CA ILE A 5 13.70 -2.27 -6.45
C ILE A 5 13.50 -1.52 -5.13
N ILE A 6 12.93 -2.18 -4.13
CA ILE A 6 12.80 -1.66 -2.76
C ILE A 6 13.19 -2.74 -1.74
N GLY A 7 13.64 -2.31 -0.57
CA GLY A 7 14.15 -3.16 0.52
C GLY A 7 15.67 -3.21 0.57
N LYS A 8 16.20 -3.69 1.70
CA LYS A 8 17.63 -3.88 1.95
C LYS A 8 18.00 -5.37 1.97
N ASN A 9 17.32 -6.14 2.82
CA ASN A 9 17.53 -7.58 2.99
C ASN A 9 16.52 -8.37 2.16
N ILE A 10 15.22 -8.08 2.31
CA ILE A 10 14.18 -8.58 1.40
C ILE A 10 13.99 -7.54 0.32
N GLN A 11 14.59 -7.78 -0.83
CA GLN A 11 14.45 -6.90 -1.97
C GLN A 11 13.36 -7.42 -2.89
N PHE A 12 12.42 -6.58 -3.30
CA PHE A 12 11.54 -6.96 -4.40
C PHE A 12 11.67 -6.01 -5.57
N SER A 13 11.65 -6.59 -6.78
CA SER A 13 11.62 -5.87 -8.04
C SER A 13 10.36 -6.18 -8.81
N THR A 14 9.51 -5.17 -9.02
CA THR A 14 8.30 -5.32 -9.84
C THR A 14 8.62 -5.07 -11.31
N TRP A 15 7.89 -5.72 -12.21
CA TRP A 15 8.04 -5.55 -13.67
C TRP A 15 6.68 -5.63 -14.38
N GLY A 16 6.65 -5.19 -15.63
CA GLY A 16 5.45 -5.17 -16.48
C GLY A 16 4.63 -3.87 -16.42
N GLU A 17 3.85 -3.68 -17.48
CA GLU A 17 3.02 -2.51 -17.74
C GLU A 17 1.54 -2.88 -17.75
N SER A 18 0.66 -1.89 -17.53
CA SER A 18 -0.78 -2.13 -17.49
C SER A 18 -1.38 -2.80 -18.72
N HIS A 19 -0.78 -2.59 -19.90
CA HIS A 19 -1.18 -3.20 -21.17
C HIS A 19 -0.09 -4.12 -21.75
N GLY A 20 0.92 -4.51 -20.96
CA GLY A 20 1.91 -5.52 -21.35
C GLY A 20 1.37 -6.94 -21.13
N LYS A 21 2.00 -7.98 -21.68
CA LYS A 21 1.45 -9.37 -21.62
C LYS A 21 1.20 -9.90 -20.19
N ALA A 22 2.01 -9.45 -19.23
CA ALA A 22 1.92 -9.82 -17.83
C ALA A 22 2.55 -8.73 -16.96
N LEU A 23 2.28 -8.82 -15.65
CA LEU A 23 3.03 -8.13 -14.61
C LEU A 23 3.62 -9.16 -13.67
N GLY A 24 4.63 -8.76 -12.90
CA GLY A 24 5.18 -9.66 -11.91
C GLY A 24 6.08 -8.97 -10.92
N VAL A 25 6.64 -9.80 -10.04
CA VAL A 25 7.61 -9.39 -9.04
C VAL A 25 8.62 -10.51 -8.83
N VAL A 26 9.87 -10.14 -8.59
CA VAL A 26 10.89 -11.04 -8.06
C VAL A 26 11.19 -10.60 -6.64
N VAL A 27 11.07 -11.49 -5.67
CA VAL A 27 11.40 -11.28 -4.25
C VAL A 27 12.69 -12.04 -3.95
N ASP A 28 13.74 -11.32 -3.59
CA ASP A 28 15.05 -11.84 -3.25
C ASP A 28 15.37 -11.61 -1.77
N GLY A 29 16.21 -12.48 -1.18
CA GLY A 29 16.60 -12.45 0.23
C GLY A 29 15.52 -12.94 1.21
N PHE A 30 14.46 -13.58 0.72
CA PHE A 30 13.43 -14.17 1.58
C PHE A 30 13.90 -15.49 2.21
N PRO A 31 13.73 -15.73 3.53
CA PRO A 31 14.21 -16.94 4.19
C PRO A 31 13.65 -18.25 3.62
N ALA A 32 14.43 -19.33 3.69
CA ALA A 32 14.00 -20.68 3.35
C ALA A 32 13.11 -21.31 4.42
N GLY A 33 12.25 -22.25 4.01
CA GLY A 33 11.51 -23.14 4.91
C GLY A 33 10.07 -22.73 5.23
N MET A 34 9.61 -21.54 4.80
CA MET A 34 8.23 -21.13 4.98
C MET A 34 7.33 -21.85 3.98
N GLU A 35 6.22 -22.44 4.45
CA GLU A 35 5.20 -22.98 3.54
C GLU A 35 4.61 -21.86 2.69
N LEU A 36 4.50 -22.06 1.38
CA LEU A 36 3.99 -21.06 0.45
C LEU A 36 3.35 -21.72 -0.78
N ASN A 37 2.15 -21.26 -1.12
CA ASN A 37 1.46 -21.55 -2.37
C ASN A 37 0.76 -20.29 -2.91
N GLU A 38 0.17 -20.40 -4.10
CA GLU A 38 -0.54 -19.30 -4.77
C GLU A 38 -1.74 -18.79 -3.95
N GLU A 39 -2.46 -19.66 -3.23
CA GLU A 39 -3.67 -19.29 -2.47
C GLU A 39 -3.35 -18.32 -1.31
N ASP A 40 -2.15 -18.44 -0.73
CA ASP A 40 -1.67 -17.50 0.29
C ASP A 40 -1.61 -16.07 -0.23
N ILE A 41 -1.20 -15.92 -1.49
CA ILE A 41 -1.03 -14.63 -2.17
C ILE A 41 -2.37 -14.17 -2.77
N GLN A 42 -3.15 -15.10 -3.30
CA GLN A 42 -4.40 -14.81 -4.00
C GLN A 42 -5.41 -14.07 -3.11
N LYS A 43 -5.48 -14.41 -1.81
CA LYS A 43 -6.34 -13.73 -0.82
C LYS A 43 -6.09 -12.21 -0.76
N PHE A 44 -4.83 -11.78 -0.93
CA PHE A 44 -4.47 -10.37 -0.93
C PHE A 44 -4.74 -9.72 -2.29
N LEU A 45 -4.44 -10.42 -3.38
CA LEU A 45 -4.75 -9.93 -4.74
C LEU A 45 -6.26 -9.75 -4.94
N ASP A 46 -7.07 -10.63 -4.37
CA ASP A 46 -8.54 -10.56 -4.45
C ASP A 46 -9.10 -9.30 -3.77
N ARG A 47 -8.53 -8.90 -2.63
CA ARG A 47 -8.88 -7.63 -1.95
C ARG A 47 -8.50 -6.40 -2.77
N ARG A 48 -7.51 -6.51 -3.66
CA ARG A 48 -7.01 -5.41 -4.52
C ARG A 48 -7.82 -5.26 -5.82
N LYS A 49 -8.45 -6.36 -6.29
CA LYS A 49 -9.11 -6.44 -7.60
C LYS A 49 -10.17 -5.33 -7.76
N PRO A 50 -10.26 -4.72 -8.95
CA PRO A 50 -11.42 -3.90 -9.28
C PRO A 50 -12.68 -4.76 -9.45
N GLY A 51 -13.86 -4.13 -9.43
CA GLY A 51 -15.12 -4.78 -9.78
C GLY A 51 -15.68 -5.70 -8.70
N THR A 52 -15.08 -5.69 -7.51
CA THR A 52 -15.53 -6.46 -6.34
C THR A 52 -16.70 -5.81 -5.62
N SER A 53 -16.89 -4.50 -5.81
CA SER A 53 -17.99 -3.76 -5.19
C SER A 53 -18.44 -2.56 -6.04
N ALA A 54 -19.63 -2.05 -5.73
CA ALA A 54 -20.17 -0.83 -6.35
C ALA A 54 -19.33 0.43 -6.07
N ALA A 55 -18.32 0.37 -5.20
CA ALA A 55 -17.38 1.47 -4.94
C ALA A 55 -16.30 1.60 -6.02
N THR A 56 -16.03 0.52 -6.77
CA THR A 56 -14.91 0.42 -7.72
C THR A 56 -15.39 0.37 -9.17
N THR A 57 -14.45 0.47 -10.12
CA THR A 57 -14.67 0.31 -11.56
C THR A 57 -15.21 -1.09 -11.86
N SER A 58 -16.11 -1.23 -12.83
CA SER A 58 -16.72 -2.52 -13.19
C SER A 58 -15.86 -3.40 -14.10
N ARG A 59 -14.53 -3.17 -14.14
CA ARG A 59 -13.59 -4.06 -14.82
C ARG A 59 -13.46 -5.34 -14.01
N LYS A 60 -13.44 -6.48 -14.72
CA LYS A 60 -13.17 -7.80 -14.14
C LYS A 60 -11.78 -8.23 -14.58
N GLU A 61 -10.91 -8.45 -13.60
CA GLU A 61 -9.53 -8.89 -13.79
C GLU A 61 -9.31 -10.06 -12.84
N ASP A 62 -8.99 -11.24 -13.37
CA ASP A 62 -8.89 -12.47 -12.56
C ASP A 62 -7.65 -12.50 -11.66
N ASP A 63 -6.66 -11.65 -11.94
CA ASP A 63 -5.38 -11.48 -11.21
C ASP A 63 -4.85 -12.78 -10.59
N LEU A 64 -4.82 -13.84 -11.40
CA LEU A 64 -4.32 -15.14 -10.97
C LEU A 64 -2.80 -15.09 -10.91
N VAL A 65 -2.26 -15.35 -9.72
CA VAL A 65 -0.83 -15.42 -9.49
C VAL A 65 -0.30 -16.81 -9.83
N GLU A 66 0.89 -16.84 -10.42
CA GLU A 66 1.66 -18.05 -10.74
C GLU A 66 3.04 -17.91 -10.08
N ILE A 67 3.44 -18.89 -9.26
CA ILE A 67 4.79 -18.96 -8.70
C ILE A 67 5.71 -19.66 -9.71
N LEU A 68 6.72 -18.94 -10.20
CA LEU A 68 7.64 -19.42 -11.24
C LEU A 68 8.95 -19.98 -10.68
N SER A 69 9.37 -19.55 -9.49
CA SER A 69 10.62 -19.98 -8.86
C SER A 69 10.59 -19.77 -7.35
N GLY A 70 11.64 -20.22 -6.65
CA GLY A 70 11.87 -19.93 -5.24
C GLY A 70 11.06 -20.80 -4.27
N VAL A 71 10.19 -21.67 -4.77
CA VAL A 71 9.41 -22.65 -3.99
C VAL A 71 9.71 -24.07 -4.47
N PHE A 72 9.96 -24.99 -3.54
CA PHE A 72 10.13 -26.42 -3.81
C PHE A 72 9.41 -27.22 -2.73
N MET A 73 8.62 -28.22 -3.14
CA MET A 73 7.77 -29.03 -2.23
C MET A 73 6.91 -28.16 -1.28
N GLY A 74 6.33 -27.07 -1.81
CA GLY A 74 5.47 -26.16 -1.05
C GLY A 74 6.19 -25.28 -0.04
N LYS A 75 7.53 -25.20 -0.06
CA LYS A 75 8.32 -24.36 0.86
C LYS A 75 9.25 -23.41 0.12
N THR A 76 9.45 -22.22 0.69
CA THR A 76 10.45 -21.27 0.22
C THR A 76 11.85 -21.88 0.29
N THR A 77 12.67 -21.60 -0.71
CA THR A 77 14.00 -22.23 -0.87
C THR A 77 15.14 -21.35 -0.36
N GLY A 78 14.88 -20.09 -0.02
CA GLY A 78 15.91 -19.09 0.27
C GLY A 78 16.48 -18.41 -0.98
N THR A 79 16.06 -18.84 -2.17
CA THR A 79 16.43 -18.26 -3.46
C THR A 79 15.32 -17.33 -3.99
N PRO A 80 15.56 -16.53 -5.04
CA PRO A 80 14.56 -15.60 -5.58
C PRO A 80 13.21 -16.26 -5.92
N ILE A 81 12.14 -15.70 -5.35
CA ILE A 81 10.75 -16.07 -5.61
C ILE A 81 10.21 -15.18 -6.73
N SER A 82 9.97 -15.77 -7.90
CA SER A 82 9.37 -15.06 -9.03
C SER A 82 7.87 -15.33 -9.10
N LEU A 83 7.09 -14.26 -9.17
CA LEU A 83 5.62 -14.28 -9.25
C LEU A 83 5.19 -13.56 -10.53
N MET A 84 4.17 -14.10 -11.20
CA MET A 84 3.61 -13.50 -12.40
C MET A 84 2.08 -13.50 -12.36
N VAL A 85 1.50 -12.44 -12.92
CA VAL A 85 0.06 -12.33 -13.20
C VAL A 85 -0.12 -11.94 -14.66
N ARG A 86 -0.86 -12.76 -15.41
CA ARG A 86 -1.15 -12.49 -16.83
C ARG A 86 -2.24 -11.42 -16.96
N ASN A 87 -2.10 -10.56 -17.97
CA ASN A 87 -3.17 -9.63 -18.31
C ASN A 87 -4.12 -10.26 -19.33
N THR A 88 -5.39 -10.42 -18.97
CA THR A 88 -6.40 -11.11 -19.80
C THR A 88 -7.46 -10.19 -20.41
N SER A 89 -7.51 -8.91 -20.00
CA SER A 89 -8.62 -8.00 -20.29
C SER A 89 -8.24 -6.75 -21.11
N GLN A 90 -7.13 -6.79 -21.85
CA GLN A 90 -6.60 -5.62 -22.56
C GLN A 90 -7.45 -5.22 -23.76
N ARG A 91 -7.89 -3.96 -23.77
CA ARG A 91 -8.50 -3.30 -24.93
C ARG A 91 -7.73 -2.01 -25.21
N SER A 92 -6.77 -2.08 -26.13
CA SER A 92 -5.91 -0.95 -26.48
C SER A 92 -6.62 0.14 -27.28
N SER A 93 -7.75 -0.18 -27.92
CA SER A 93 -8.53 0.73 -28.79
C SER A 93 -9.05 1.99 -28.08
N ASP A 94 -9.33 1.90 -26.78
CA ASP A 94 -10.03 2.95 -26.03
C ASP A 94 -9.12 4.13 -25.64
N TYR A 95 -7.81 4.06 -25.95
CA TYR A 95 -6.78 4.99 -25.47
C TYR A 95 -6.04 5.77 -26.57
N SER A 96 -6.41 5.60 -27.85
CA SER A 96 -5.71 6.25 -28.98
C SER A 96 -5.74 7.78 -28.91
N GLU A 97 -6.85 8.38 -28.46
CA GLU A 97 -6.98 9.83 -28.29
C GLU A 97 -6.03 10.37 -27.19
N ILE A 98 -5.76 9.58 -26.15
CA ILE A 98 -4.88 9.97 -25.02
C ILE A 98 -3.41 10.15 -25.46
N ALA A 99 -3.03 9.57 -26.61
CA ALA A 99 -1.70 9.76 -27.18
C ALA A 99 -1.40 11.24 -27.51
N GLN A 100 -2.43 12.08 -27.70
CA GLN A 100 -2.28 13.44 -28.22
C GLN A 100 -2.25 14.53 -27.14
N TYR A 101 -2.56 14.20 -25.88
CA TYR A 101 -2.66 15.19 -24.80
C TYR A 101 -2.20 14.64 -23.45
N TYR A 102 -1.88 15.54 -22.52
CA TYR A 102 -1.51 15.15 -21.15
C TYR A 102 -2.76 15.12 -20.26
N ARG A 103 -3.07 14.01 -19.61
CA ARG A 103 -4.24 13.96 -18.71
C ARG A 103 -3.92 14.72 -17.42
N PRO A 104 -4.79 15.66 -16.98
CA PRO A 104 -4.63 16.32 -15.70
C PRO A 104 -4.49 15.33 -14.56
N GLY A 105 -3.50 15.56 -13.69
CA GLY A 105 -3.23 14.74 -12.52
C GLY A 105 -2.61 13.35 -12.78
N HIS A 106 -2.31 12.99 -14.04
CA HIS A 106 -1.55 11.78 -14.40
C HIS A 106 -0.06 12.07 -14.58
N ALA A 107 0.73 11.00 -14.72
CA ALA A 107 2.18 11.07 -14.91
C ALA A 107 2.60 11.39 -16.35
N ASP A 108 1.64 11.59 -17.26
CA ASP A 108 1.83 11.72 -18.69
C ASP A 108 2.96 12.68 -19.08
N TYR A 109 2.86 13.95 -18.68
CA TYR A 109 3.85 14.96 -19.00
C TYR A 109 5.22 14.63 -18.39
N GLY A 110 5.24 14.18 -17.13
CA GLY A 110 6.48 13.80 -16.46
C GLY A 110 7.21 12.64 -17.14
N PHE A 111 6.48 11.67 -17.69
CA PHE A 111 7.07 10.57 -18.45
C PHE A 111 7.64 11.03 -19.80
N ASP A 112 6.90 11.83 -20.56
CA ASP A 112 7.39 12.37 -21.83
C ASP A 112 8.64 13.25 -21.61
N GLN A 113 8.66 14.11 -20.58
CA GLN A 113 9.85 14.92 -20.26
C GLN A 113 11.03 14.08 -19.78
N LYS A 114 10.79 13.01 -19.02
CA LYS A 114 11.87 12.17 -18.47
C LYS A 114 12.48 11.23 -19.49
N TYR A 115 11.66 10.64 -20.36
CA TYR A 115 12.07 9.55 -21.24
C TYR A 115 12.00 9.90 -22.73
N GLY A 116 11.45 11.06 -23.10
CA GLY A 116 11.23 11.47 -24.49
C GLY A 116 10.00 10.82 -25.15
N PHE A 117 9.39 9.83 -24.50
CA PHE A 117 8.17 9.16 -24.93
C PHE A 117 7.45 8.54 -23.72
N ARG A 118 6.17 8.18 -23.93
CA ARG A 118 5.36 7.47 -22.93
C ARG A 118 4.49 6.40 -23.55
N ASP A 119 4.22 5.38 -22.75
CA ASP A 119 3.14 4.45 -23.02
C ASP A 119 1.79 5.09 -22.64
N TYR A 120 1.06 5.52 -23.68
CA TYR A 120 -0.26 6.12 -23.54
C TYR A 120 -1.39 5.09 -23.41
N THR A 121 -1.09 3.79 -23.54
CA THR A 121 -2.08 2.72 -23.37
C THR A 121 -2.35 2.56 -21.88
N GLY A 122 -3.38 3.26 -21.39
CA GLY A 122 -3.68 3.38 -19.96
C GLY A 122 -2.67 4.25 -19.24
N GLY A 123 -1.82 3.68 -18.40
CA GLY A 123 -0.82 4.43 -17.61
C GLY A 123 0.58 3.81 -17.67
N GLY A 124 0.80 2.87 -18.58
CA GLY A 124 2.03 2.09 -18.68
C GLY A 124 2.52 1.60 -17.32
N ARG A 125 3.74 1.98 -16.98
CA ARG A 125 4.41 1.63 -15.71
C ARG A 125 3.92 2.42 -14.49
N SER A 126 3.32 3.60 -14.69
CA SER A 126 2.78 4.44 -13.59
C SER A 126 1.36 4.04 -13.14
N SER A 127 0.76 3.08 -13.84
CA SER A 127 -0.58 2.58 -13.55
C SER A 127 -0.64 1.86 -12.20
N GLY A 128 -1.79 1.97 -11.52
CA GLY A 128 -2.09 1.19 -10.31
C GLY A 128 -2.14 -0.33 -10.54
N ARG A 129 -1.95 -0.81 -11.78
CA ARG A 129 -1.72 -2.24 -12.06
C ARG A 129 -0.38 -2.73 -11.51
N GLU A 130 0.63 -1.85 -11.44
CA GLU A 130 1.95 -2.17 -10.89
C GLU A 130 1.87 -2.67 -9.43
N THR A 131 0.87 -2.21 -8.67
CA THR A 131 0.69 -2.60 -7.27
C THR A 131 0.36 -4.08 -7.08
N ILE A 132 0.04 -4.83 -8.14
CA ILE A 132 -0.05 -6.30 -8.09
C ILE A 132 1.24 -6.90 -7.58
N GLY A 133 2.40 -6.46 -8.09
CA GLY A 133 3.69 -6.97 -7.66
C GLY A 133 3.98 -6.64 -6.19
N ARG A 134 3.59 -5.44 -5.75
CA ARG A 134 3.72 -5.01 -4.35
C ARG A 134 2.88 -5.87 -3.40
N VAL A 135 1.61 -6.06 -3.76
CA VAL A 135 0.67 -6.88 -2.97
C VAL A 135 1.15 -8.32 -2.91
N ALA A 136 1.62 -8.88 -4.04
CA ALA A 136 2.12 -10.23 -4.08
C ALA A 136 3.37 -10.44 -3.20
N ALA A 137 4.34 -9.53 -3.27
CA ALA A 137 5.54 -9.58 -2.43
C ALA A 137 5.22 -9.39 -0.94
N GLY A 138 4.39 -8.40 -0.60
CA GLY A 138 4.04 -8.14 0.80
C GLY A 138 3.08 -9.17 1.40
N ALA A 139 2.31 -9.92 0.60
CA ALA A 139 1.53 -11.06 1.08
C ALA A 139 2.43 -12.17 1.65
N ILE A 140 3.55 -12.47 0.97
CA ILE A 140 4.57 -13.41 1.45
C ILE A 140 5.15 -12.91 2.79
N CYS A 141 5.44 -11.61 2.89
CA CYS A 141 5.94 -10.99 4.12
C CYS A 141 4.91 -11.06 5.27
N SER A 142 3.65 -10.75 4.98
CA SER A 142 2.54 -10.78 5.93
C SER A 142 2.32 -12.20 6.47
N LYS A 143 2.43 -13.23 5.62
CA LYS A 143 2.36 -14.63 6.05
C LYS A 143 3.43 -14.95 7.10
N LEU A 144 4.69 -14.59 6.86
CA LEU A 144 5.76 -14.84 7.84
C LEU A 144 5.57 -14.07 9.15
N LEU A 145 5.18 -12.79 9.07
CA LEU A 145 4.89 -11.97 10.25
C LEU A 145 3.78 -12.58 11.11
N SER A 146 2.73 -13.11 10.48
CA SER A 146 1.60 -13.73 11.20
C SER A 146 2.03 -14.93 12.05
N GLN A 147 3.02 -15.71 11.59
CA GLN A 147 3.60 -16.83 12.35
C GLN A 147 4.37 -16.38 13.61
N MET A 148 4.75 -15.09 13.66
CA MET A 148 5.43 -14.46 14.80
C MET A 148 4.45 -13.70 15.71
N GLY A 149 3.13 -13.79 15.45
CA GLY A 149 2.11 -13.04 16.18
C GLY A 149 2.07 -11.55 15.83
N ILE A 150 2.70 -11.14 14.73
CA ILE A 150 2.67 -9.76 14.23
C ILE A 150 1.57 -9.66 13.19
N GLU A 151 0.68 -8.70 13.39
CA GLU A 151 -0.42 -8.45 12.47
C GLU A 151 -0.29 -7.05 11.86
N VAL A 152 -0.52 -6.98 10.55
CA VAL A 152 -0.59 -5.73 9.79
C VAL A 152 -1.99 -5.62 9.21
N CYS A 153 -2.75 -4.64 9.67
CA CYS A 153 -4.16 -4.46 9.32
C CYS A 153 -4.37 -3.04 8.80
N ALA A 154 -4.74 -2.90 7.52
CA ALA A 154 -5.12 -1.61 6.96
C ALA A 154 -6.62 -1.54 6.67
N TYR A 155 -7.17 -0.33 6.74
CA TYR A 155 -8.56 -0.05 6.43
C TYR A 155 -8.76 1.37 5.93
N THR A 156 -9.89 1.61 5.30
CA THR A 156 -10.32 2.95 4.93
C THR A 156 -10.77 3.70 6.18
N LYS A 157 -10.04 4.75 6.54
CA LYS A 157 -10.38 5.63 7.65
C LYS A 157 -11.39 6.71 7.23
N SER A 158 -11.28 7.22 6.01
CA SER A 158 -12.23 8.19 5.46
C SER A 158 -12.33 8.13 3.94
N ILE A 159 -13.48 8.56 3.41
CA ILE A 159 -13.71 8.85 2.00
C ILE A 159 -14.39 10.22 1.90
N GLY A 160 -13.74 11.16 1.21
CA GLY A 160 -14.19 12.55 1.16
C GLY A 160 -14.44 13.10 2.57
N SER A 161 -15.68 13.55 2.83
CA SER A 161 -16.09 14.10 4.13
C SER A 161 -16.57 13.06 5.14
N VAL A 162 -16.67 11.78 4.77
CA VAL A 162 -17.14 10.70 5.66
C VAL A 162 -15.94 10.03 6.32
N THR A 163 -15.89 10.06 7.65
CA THR A 163 -14.84 9.43 8.47
C THR A 163 -15.46 8.32 9.33
N ALA A 164 -14.74 7.20 9.45
CA ALA A 164 -15.11 6.10 10.33
C ALA A 164 -14.99 6.51 11.80
N ASP A 165 -16.03 6.18 12.57
CA ASP A 165 -16.04 6.31 14.02
C ASP A 165 -15.25 5.15 14.64
N MET A 166 -14.22 5.45 15.42
CA MET A 166 -13.38 4.39 16.00
C MET A 166 -14.04 3.71 17.20
N ASP A 167 -15.05 4.32 17.80
CA ASP A 167 -15.84 3.66 18.85
C ASP A 167 -16.70 2.53 18.29
N LYS A 168 -16.91 2.53 16.96
CA LYS A 168 -17.62 1.50 16.20
C LYS A 168 -16.69 0.60 15.39
N PHE A 169 -15.40 0.60 15.69
CA PHE A 169 -14.42 -0.17 14.94
C PHE A 169 -14.71 -1.68 15.02
N ASP A 170 -15.06 -2.26 13.88
CA ASP A 170 -15.18 -3.69 13.65
C ASP A 170 -14.17 -4.12 12.59
N LYS A 171 -13.17 -4.87 13.03
CA LYS A 171 -12.12 -5.39 12.16
C LYS A 171 -12.66 -6.35 11.09
N SER A 172 -13.71 -7.12 11.40
CA SER A 172 -14.31 -8.04 10.43
C SER A 172 -15.02 -7.28 9.30
N ALA A 173 -15.51 -6.07 9.59
CA ALA A 173 -16.16 -5.20 8.62
C ALA A 173 -15.23 -4.84 7.44
N ILE A 174 -13.92 -4.74 7.67
CA ILE A 174 -12.92 -4.37 6.65
C ILE A 174 -12.95 -5.29 5.42
N LEU A 175 -13.24 -6.58 5.63
CA LEU A 175 -13.25 -7.59 4.55
C LEU A 175 -14.60 -7.72 3.85
N ILE A 176 -15.68 -7.19 4.43
CA ILE A 176 -17.04 -7.33 3.91
C ILE A 176 -17.61 -6.03 3.35
N THR A 177 -17.14 -4.87 3.85
CA THR A 177 -17.66 -3.58 3.40
C THR A 177 -17.11 -3.21 2.02
N PRO A 178 -17.94 -2.67 1.11
CA PRO A 178 -17.52 -2.19 -0.21
C PRO A 178 -16.34 -1.23 -0.21
N THR A 179 -16.19 -0.43 0.85
CA THR A 179 -15.12 0.57 0.97
C THR A 179 -13.95 0.13 1.85
N ALA A 180 -14.00 -1.07 2.43
CA ALA A 180 -13.07 -1.54 3.45
C ALA A 180 -12.99 -0.63 4.68
N MET A 181 -14.09 0.06 5.00
CA MET A 181 -14.25 0.80 6.26
C MET A 181 -14.54 -0.18 7.41
N PRO A 182 -13.98 0.07 8.61
CA PRO A 182 -14.24 -0.74 9.79
C PRO A 182 -15.53 -0.33 10.53
N ASP A 183 -16.26 0.67 10.03
CA ASP A 183 -17.52 1.17 10.59
C ASP A 183 -18.59 1.03 9.51
N ILE A 184 -19.54 0.11 9.72
CA ILE A 184 -20.60 -0.22 8.76
C ILE A 184 -21.53 0.99 8.49
N ASP A 185 -21.73 1.87 9.48
CA ASP A 185 -22.57 3.05 9.30
C ASP A 185 -21.82 4.15 8.53
N ALA A 186 -20.51 4.29 8.74
CA ALA A 186 -19.67 5.13 7.89
C ALA A 186 -19.58 4.60 6.46
N ASP A 187 -19.46 3.29 6.27
CA ASP A 187 -19.42 2.67 4.94
C ASP A 187 -20.67 3.01 4.13
N LYS A 188 -21.87 2.88 4.71
CA LYS A 188 -23.13 3.24 4.05
C LYS A 188 -23.15 4.71 3.60
N ARG A 189 -22.75 5.64 4.49
CA ARG A 189 -22.65 7.07 4.18
C ARG A 189 -21.60 7.36 3.10
N ALA A 190 -20.47 6.65 3.14
CA ALA A 190 -19.42 6.77 2.13
C ALA A 190 -19.91 6.27 0.77
N MET A 191 -20.67 5.17 0.72
CA MET A 191 -21.28 4.65 -0.50
C MET A 191 -22.28 5.63 -1.13
N GLU A 192 -23.09 6.30 -0.32
CA GLU A 192 -23.95 7.39 -0.81
C GLU A 192 -23.14 8.56 -1.39
N LEU A 193 -22.04 8.94 -0.71
CA LEU A 193 -21.16 10.00 -1.19
C LEU A 193 -20.48 9.63 -2.51
N ILE A 194 -20.00 8.38 -2.65
CA ILE A 194 -19.43 7.85 -3.89
C ILE A 194 -20.46 7.86 -5.02
N ALA A 195 -21.71 7.47 -4.74
CA ALA A 195 -22.79 7.52 -5.73
C ALA A 195 -23.07 8.95 -6.19
N LYS A 196 -23.09 9.92 -5.27
CA LYS A 196 -23.22 11.35 -5.60
C LYS A 196 -22.06 11.83 -6.48
N ALA A 197 -20.81 11.52 -6.13
CA ALA A 197 -19.64 11.88 -6.93
C ALA A 197 -19.72 11.29 -8.35
N ARG A 198 -20.11 10.02 -8.47
CA ARG A 198 -20.32 9.36 -9.77
C ARG A 198 -21.39 10.05 -10.61
N ASN A 199 -22.51 10.44 -10.02
CA ASN A 199 -23.59 11.17 -10.73
C ASN A 199 -23.13 12.57 -11.18
N MET A 200 -22.25 13.20 -10.40
CA MET A 200 -21.59 14.45 -10.77
C MET A 200 -20.41 14.23 -11.75
N GLN A 201 -20.18 13.00 -12.21
CA GLN A 201 -19.08 12.61 -13.08
C GLN A 201 -17.68 12.91 -12.49
N ASP A 202 -17.59 12.96 -11.16
CA ASP A 202 -16.42 13.38 -10.39
C ASP A 202 -15.85 12.23 -9.54
N SER A 203 -14.80 12.52 -8.75
CA SER A 203 -14.13 11.53 -7.90
C SER A 203 -13.82 12.06 -6.49
N LEU A 204 -13.44 11.14 -5.61
CA LEU A 204 -13.15 11.39 -4.20
C LEU A 204 -11.78 10.82 -3.82
N GLY A 205 -11.12 11.50 -2.89
CA GLY A 205 -9.96 10.99 -2.17
C GLY A 205 -10.37 10.40 -0.82
N GLY A 206 -9.39 10.14 0.03
CA GLY A 206 -9.63 9.65 1.38
C GLY A 206 -8.36 9.32 2.14
N ILE A 207 -8.53 8.71 3.30
CA ILE A 207 -7.44 8.34 4.20
C ILE A 207 -7.50 6.83 4.45
N ILE A 208 -6.35 6.18 4.34
CA ILE A 208 -6.14 4.78 4.74
C ILE A 208 -5.36 4.82 6.05
N GLU A 209 -5.81 4.09 7.07
CA GLU A 209 -5.03 3.87 8.29
C GLU A 209 -4.57 2.42 8.31
N CYS A 210 -3.30 2.20 8.69
CA CYS A 210 -2.75 0.87 8.91
C CYS A 210 -2.22 0.79 10.33
N GLN A 211 -2.58 -0.30 11.00
CA GLN A 211 -2.14 -0.64 12.34
C GLN A 211 -1.24 -1.87 12.27
N ILE A 212 -0.06 -1.80 12.90
CA ILE A 212 0.82 -2.96 13.09
C ILE A 212 0.84 -3.29 14.58
N THR A 213 0.34 -4.48 14.94
CA THR A 213 0.27 -4.96 16.32
C THR A 213 1.20 -6.16 16.52
N GLY A 214 1.62 -6.40 17.76
CA GLY A 214 2.51 -7.51 18.11
C GLY A 214 3.98 -7.32 17.73
N LEU A 215 4.35 -6.20 17.11
CA LEU A 215 5.74 -5.92 16.79
C LEU A 215 6.55 -5.69 18.08
N PRO A 216 7.67 -6.41 18.31
CA PRO A 216 8.52 -6.16 19.46
C PRO A 216 9.14 -4.76 19.42
N SER A 217 9.57 -4.28 20.58
CA SER A 217 10.39 -3.07 20.67
C SER A 217 11.79 -3.31 20.08
N GLY A 218 12.39 -2.26 19.54
CA GLY A 218 13.76 -2.30 19.02
C GLY A 218 13.89 -2.51 17.50
N ILE A 219 12.80 -2.44 16.72
CA ILE A 219 12.85 -2.57 15.26
C ILE A 219 12.99 -1.19 14.61
N GLY A 220 14.03 -1.01 13.79
CA GLY A 220 14.34 0.27 13.12
C GLY A 220 15.76 0.75 13.43
N GLU A 221 16.21 1.78 12.72
CA GLU A 221 17.53 2.39 12.90
C GLU A 221 17.42 3.83 13.42
N PRO A 222 18.46 4.38 14.08
CA PRO A 222 18.36 5.71 14.70
C PRO A 222 18.60 6.90 13.74
N VAL A 223 19.08 6.67 12.50
CA VAL A 223 19.56 7.76 11.62
C VAL A 223 18.85 7.81 10.26
N PHE A 224 19.33 7.05 9.26
CA PHE A 224 18.84 7.14 7.87
C PHE A 224 17.80 6.07 7.52
N ASP A 225 17.89 4.92 8.16
CA ASP A 225 17.00 3.77 7.95
C ASP A 225 15.95 3.67 9.08
N LYS A 226 15.49 4.82 9.59
CA LYS A 226 14.46 4.88 10.63
C LYS A 226 13.18 4.17 10.18
N LEU A 227 12.51 3.50 11.11
CA LEU A 227 11.29 2.74 10.83
C LEU A 227 10.19 3.62 10.22
N ASP A 228 9.92 4.78 10.81
CA ASP A 228 8.96 5.77 10.30
C ASP A 228 9.37 6.33 8.92
N ALA A 229 10.66 6.59 8.70
CA ALA A 229 11.18 7.06 7.41
C ALA A 229 11.01 6.01 6.30
N LEU A 230 11.29 4.74 6.59
CA LEU A 230 11.15 3.65 5.62
C LEU A 230 9.68 3.29 5.38
N LEU A 231 8.82 3.31 6.41
CA LEU A 231 7.37 3.17 6.26
C LEU A 231 6.81 4.31 5.40
N ALA A 232 7.22 5.55 5.67
CA ALA A 232 6.81 6.70 4.87
C ALA A 232 7.27 6.57 3.42
N ARG A 233 8.51 6.14 3.15
CA ARG A 233 9.00 5.86 1.79
C ARG A 233 8.16 4.78 1.11
N ALA A 234 7.90 3.66 1.79
CA ALA A 234 7.15 2.55 1.25
C ALA A 234 5.73 2.98 0.85
N VAL A 235 5.03 3.68 1.74
CA VAL A 235 3.64 4.09 1.51
C VAL A 235 3.52 5.30 0.58
N MET A 236 4.40 6.31 0.69
CA MET A 236 4.41 7.47 -0.21
C MET A 236 4.74 7.09 -1.66
N SER A 237 5.45 5.97 -1.87
CA SER A 237 5.74 5.47 -3.21
C SER A 237 4.53 4.83 -3.93
N ILE A 238 3.39 4.68 -3.24
CA ILE A 238 2.14 4.19 -3.82
C ILE A 238 1.50 5.33 -4.64
N GLY A 239 1.01 5.00 -5.84
CA GLY A 239 0.33 5.97 -6.70
C GLY A 239 -0.84 6.66 -5.97
N ALA A 240 -1.02 7.95 -6.24
CA ALA A 240 -2.03 8.83 -5.63
C ALA A 240 -1.86 9.18 -4.13
N VAL A 241 -0.92 8.58 -3.40
CA VAL A 241 -0.60 9.03 -2.03
C VAL A 241 0.12 10.38 -2.06
N LYS A 242 -0.31 11.33 -1.22
CA LYS A 242 0.20 12.70 -1.16
C LYS A 242 0.69 13.16 0.21
N ALA A 243 0.30 12.49 1.29
CA ALA A 243 0.78 12.75 2.65
C ALA A 243 0.80 11.45 3.46
N ILE A 244 1.70 11.38 4.44
CA ILE A 244 1.82 10.30 5.42
C ILE A 244 1.85 10.89 6.82
N GLU A 245 1.18 10.24 7.76
CA GLU A 245 1.26 10.55 9.19
C GLU A 245 1.65 9.29 9.99
N ILE A 246 2.36 9.50 11.09
CA ILE A 246 2.63 8.48 12.11
C ILE A 246 2.00 8.95 13.43
N GLY A 247 1.32 8.04 14.15
CA GLY A 247 0.71 8.34 15.44
C GLY A 247 -0.34 9.45 15.36
N ASP A 248 -0.16 10.50 16.16
CA ASP A 248 -1.00 11.69 16.15
C ASP A 248 -0.82 12.58 14.90
N GLY A 249 0.15 12.26 14.05
CA GLY A 249 0.30 12.88 12.73
C GLY A 249 0.56 14.37 12.82
N THR A 250 -0.12 15.18 12.01
CA THR A 250 0.09 16.64 12.04
C THR A 250 -0.33 17.29 13.35
N LYS A 251 -1.13 16.63 14.21
CA LYS A 251 -1.58 17.21 15.49
C LYS A 251 -0.43 17.43 16.46
N VAL A 252 0.68 16.69 16.32
CA VAL A 252 1.86 16.82 17.19
C VAL A 252 2.42 18.24 17.20
N SER A 253 2.25 19.02 16.12
CA SER A 253 2.74 20.40 16.05
C SER A 253 1.92 21.38 16.89
N THR A 254 0.79 20.96 17.43
CA THR A 254 -0.12 21.80 18.22
C THR A 254 -0.04 21.55 19.73
N TYR A 255 0.60 20.45 20.13
CA TYR A 255 0.71 20.06 21.54
C TYR A 255 1.94 20.68 22.21
N ILE A 256 1.86 20.81 23.53
CA ILE A 256 3.05 21.01 24.37
C ILE A 256 3.62 19.66 24.81
N GLY A 257 4.90 19.61 25.16
CA GLY A 257 5.59 18.36 25.50
C GLY A 257 4.93 17.57 26.63
N SER A 258 4.37 18.24 27.65
CA SER A 258 3.67 17.58 28.76
C SER A 258 2.39 16.85 28.34
N GLU A 259 1.79 17.21 27.20
CA GLU A 259 0.59 16.57 26.65
C GLU A 259 0.95 15.47 25.66
N ASN A 260 2.02 15.65 24.87
CA ASN A 260 2.39 14.71 23.82
C ASN A 260 3.27 13.54 24.31
N ASN A 261 4.05 13.74 25.38
CA ASN A 261 4.98 12.73 25.85
C ASN A 261 4.25 11.48 26.35
N ASP A 262 4.49 10.35 25.67
CA ASP A 262 3.95 9.05 26.08
C ASP A 262 4.68 8.51 27.32
N ALA A 263 4.05 8.60 28.49
CA ALA A 263 4.65 8.12 29.74
C ALA A 263 4.73 6.59 29.80
N PHE A 264 5.88 6.06 30.21
CA PHE A 264 6.07 4.64 30.48
C PHE A 264 5.50 4.24 31.85
N ALA A 265 5.02 3.01 31.93
CA ALA A 265 4.51 2.36 33.13
C ALA A 265 4.85 0.86 33.11
N VAL A 266 4.60 0.19 34.22
CA VAL A 266 4.69 -1.27 34.33
C VAL A 266 3.27 -1.81 34.42
N SER A 267 2.92 -2.79 33.57
CA SER A 267 1.63 -3.46 33.61
C SER A 267 1.52 -4.38 34.83
N GLU A 268 0.31 -4.88 35.12
CA GLU A 268 0.08 -5.88 36.19
C GLU A 268 0.91 -7.17 35.98
N GLU A 269 1.26 -7.47 34.73
CA GLU A 269 2.10 -8.61 34.33
C GLU A 269 3.63 -8.31 34.41
N GLY A 270 4.02 -7.13 34.90
CA GLY A 270 5.43 -6.74 35.01
C GLY A 270 6.09 -6.28 33.69
N LYS A 271 5.32 -6.05 32.63
CA LYS A 271 5.84 -5.61 31.32
C LYS A 271 5.88 -4.09 31.24
N VAL A 272 6.91 -3.53 30.58
CA VAL A 272 6.96 -2.10 30.26
C VAL A 272 5.90 -1.79 29.21
N VAL A 273 5.06 -0.79 29.48
CA VAL A 273 3.99 -0.32 28.59
C VAL A 273 3.99 1.21 28.55
N LYS A 274 3.32 1.81 27.56
CA LYS A 274 3.03 3.24 27.55
C LYS A 274 1.58 3.51 27.95
N LYS A 275 1.33 4.63 28.64
CA LYS A 275 -0.03 5.06 29.05
C LYS A 275 -0.85 5.62 27.88
N THR A 276 -0.17 6.16 26.88
CA THR A 276 -0.72 6.76 25.65
C THR A 276 0.15 6.33 24.46
N ASN A 277 -0.31 6.60 23.23
CA ASN A 277 0.43 6.25 22.02
C ASN A 277 0.44 7.36 20.97
N HIS A 278 0.72 8.59 21.41
CA HIS A 278 0.81 9.76 20.54
C HIS A 278 1.90 9.62 19.46
N SER A 279 3.01 8.97 19.82
CA SER A 279 4.11 8.67 18.89
C SER A 279 3.79 7.58 17.86
N GLY A 280 2.65 6.89 17.98
CA GLY A 280 2.23 5.87 17.03
C GLY A 280 3.19 4.68 16.96
N GLY A 281 3.68 4.24 18.13
CA GLY A 281 4.53 3.06 18.29
C GLY A 281 5.99 3.23 17.85
N ILE A 282 6.41 4.44 17.45
CA ILE A 282 7.76 4.70 16.95
C ILE A 282 8.38 5.88 17.69
N LEU A 283 9.50 5.65 18.38
CA LEU A 283 10.27 6.68 19.10
C LEU A 283 11.72 6.65 18.63
N GLY A 284 12.25 7.83 18.24
CA GLY A 284 13.63 7.93 17.73
C GLY A 284 13.90 7.15 16.44
N GLY A 285 12.84 6.76 15.71
CA GLY A 285 12.95 5.90 14.51
C GLY A 285 12.93 4.40 14.80
N ILE A 286 12.63 4.00 16.04
CA ILE A 286 12.64 2.61 16.51
C ILE A 286 11.28 2.25 17.12
N SER A 287 10.80 1.03 16.90
CA SER A 287 9.55 0.55 17.52
C SER A 287 9.68 0.49 19.05
N ASP A 288 8.65 0.95 19.76
CA ASP A 288 8.61 0.92 21.23
C ASP A 288 7.80 -0.25 21.80
N GLY A 289 7.23 -1.10 20.92
CA GLY A 289 6.40 -2.26 21.27
C GLY A 289 4.89 -1.97 21.32
N SER A 290 4.49 -0.71 21.20
CA SER A 290 3.09 -0.31 21.05
C SER A 290 2.63 -0.48 19.60
N THR A 291 1.31 -0.44 19.38
CA THR A 291 0.75 -0.47 18.02
C THR A 291 1.33 0.65 17.17
N ILE A 292 1.90 0.30 16.02
CA ILE A 292 2.30 1.31 15.05
C ILE A 292 1.07 1.78 14.31
N ILE A 293 0.91 3.10 14.19
CA ILE A 293 -0.20 3.73 13.48
C ILE A 293 0.36 4.58 12.36
N ILE A 294 0.01 4.25 11.11
CA ILE A 294 0.36 5.02 9.92
C ILE A 294 -0.91 5.40 9.15
N ARG A 295 -0.99 6.64 8.68
CA ARG A 295 -2.07 7.11 7.80
C ARG A 295 -1.54 7.55 6.45
N ALA A 296 -2.20 7.12 5.39
CA ALA A 296 -1.92 7.51 4.01
C ALA A 296 -3.05 8.34 3.43
N TYR A 297 -2.71 9.54 2.94
CA TYR A 297 -3.68 10.47 2.34
C TYR A 297 -3.65 10.30 0.84
N VAL A 298 -4.77 9.85 0.27
CA VAL A 298 -4.91 9.51 -1.15
C VAL A 298 -5.73 10.59 -1.84
N LYS A 299 -5.17 11.19 -2.90
CA LYS A 299 -5.87 12.20 -3.69
C LYS A 299 -7.04 11.59 -4.49
N PRO A 300 -8.02 12.41 -4.93
CA PRO A 300 -9.07 11.96 -5.85
C PRO A 300 -8.53 11.35 -7.14
N THR A 301 -9.28 10.42 -7.74
CA THR A 301 -8.93 9.77 -9.01
C THR A 301 -8.83 10.81 -10.13
N PRO A 302 -7.68 10.97 -10.80
CA PRO A 302 -7.53 12.04 -11.80
C PRO A 302 -8.41 11.89 -13.05
N SER A 303 -8.73 10.65 -13.44
CA SER A 303 -9.61 10.41 -14.60
C SER A 303 -11.08 10.53 -14.21
N ILE A 304 -11.69 11.66 -14.58
CA ILE A 304 -13.10 11.96 -14.40
C ILE A 304 -13.77 12.26 -15.75
N ALA A 305 -15.08 12.04 -15.84
CA ALA A 305 -15.85 12.25 -17.07
C ALA A 305 -16.37 13.70 -17.23
N ARG A 306 -16.05 14.59 -16.29
CA ARG A 306 -16.23 16.04 -16.47
C ARG A 306 -15.21 16.58 -17.47
N THR A 307 -15.57 17.67 -18.15
CA THR A 307 -14.64 18.42 -19.00
C THR A 307 -13.49 18.94 -18.17
N GLN A 308 -12.27 18.77 -18.67
CA GLN A 308 -11.04 19.24 -18.04
C GLN A 308 -10.19 20.01 -19.05
N GLN A 309 -9.50 21.04 -18.58
CA GLN A 309 -8.55 21.81 -19.37
C GLN A 309 -7.16 21.15 -19.30
N THR A 310 -6.48 21.11 -20.44
CA THR A 310 -5.10 20.60 -20.54
C THR A 310 -4.39 21.17 -21.77
N ILE A 311 -3.18 20.69 -22.05
CA ILE A 311 -2.45 20.96 -23.28
C ILE A 311 -2.28 19.69 -24.13
N ASN A 312 -2.27 19.86 -25.45
CA ASN A 312 -1.87 18.81 -26.39
C ASN A 312 -0.33 18.72 -26.52
N LYS A 313 0.16 17.79 -27.34
CA LYS A 313 1.60 17.63 -27.60
C LYS A 313 2.26 18.82 -28.29
N GLN A 314 1.48 19.63 -28.99
CA GLN A 314 1.92 20.86 -29.67
C GLN A 314 1.99 22.05 -28.70
N GLY A 315 1.56 21.88 -27.45
CA GLY A 315 1.56 22.93 -26.43
C GLY A 315 0.34 23.84 -26.47
N GLU A 316 -0.70 23.47 -27.22
CA GLU A 316 -1.93 24.24 -27.35
C GLU A 316 -2.91 23.87 -26.24
N ASN A 317 -3.59 24.88 -25.67
CA ASN A 317 -4.64 24.67 -24.67
C ASN A 317 -5.86 24.02 -25.33
N ILE A 318 -6.32 22.92 -24.76
CA ILE A 318 -7.49 22.17 -25.21
C ILE A 318 -8.39 21.80 -24.03
N GLU A 319 -9.64 21.44 -24.35
CA GLU A 319 -10.54 20.80 -23.41
C GLU A 319 -10.70 19.32 -23.78
N ILE A 320 -10.70 18.46 -22.77
CA ILE A 320 -10.87 17.02 -22.94
C ILE A 320 -12.00 16.50 -22.09
N ASN A 321 -12.61 15.42 -22.55
CA ASN A 321 -13.52 14.59 -21.77
C ASN A 321 -12.98 13.16 -21.79
N ILE A 322 -12.57 12.65 -20.63
CA ILE A 322 -12.04 11.29 -20.55
C ILE A 322 -13.21 10.32 -20.49
N LYS A 323 -13.44 9.62 -21.60
CA LYS A 323 -14.46 8.58 -21.71
C LYS A 323 -13.97 7.27 -21.09
N GLY A 324 -14.88 6.51 -20.47
CA GLY A 324 -14.59 5.18 -19.96
C GLY A 324 -14.98 4.98 -18.50
N ARG A 325 -14.61 3.81 -17.95
CA ARG A 325 -14.98 3.38 -16.60
C ARG A 325 -13.83 3.64 -15.62
N HIS A 326 -13.85 4.80 -14.98
CA HIS A 326 -12.87 5.17 -13.97
C HIS A 326 -13.37 4.90 -12.55
N ASP A 327 -12.44 4.65 -11.64
CA ASP A 327 -12.74 4.49 -10.22
C ASP A 327 -13.20 5.85 -9.66
N PRO A 328 -14.42 6.00 -9.11
CA PRO A 328 -14.81 7.24 -8.45
C PRO A 328 -14.01 7.45 -7.14
N VAL A 329 -13.41 6.39 -6.61
CA VAL A 329 -12.49 6.44 -5.47
C VAL A 329 -11.51 5.26 -5.55
N VAL A 330 -10.21 5.52 -5.45
CA VAL A 330 -9.17 4.47 -5.48
C VAL A 330 -8.83 3.91 -4.09
N VAL A 331 -9.29 4.59 -3.02
CA VAL A 331 -8.95 4.30 -1.62
C VAL A 331 -9.17 2.83 -1.24
N PRO A 332 -10.33 2.19 -1.47
CA PRO A 332 -10.56 0.81 -1.02
C PRO A 332 -9.57 -0.19 -1.61
N ARG A 333 -9.16 0.01 -2.87
CA ARG A 333 -8.20 -0.85 -3.57
C ARG A 333 -6.76 -0.64 -3.10
N ALA A 334 -6.46 0.55 -2.61
CA ALA A 334 -5.13 0.90 -2.09
C ALA A 334 -4.92 0.40 -0.65
N VAL A 335 -5.97 0.06 0.10
CA VAL A 335 -5.89 -0.46 1.48
C VAL A 335 -4.90 -1.62 1.58
N VAL A 336 -5.11 -2.68 0.80
CA VAL A 336 -4.22 -3.85 0.82
C VAL A 336 -2.81 -3.55 0.32
N VAL A 337 -2.63 -2.52 -0.52
CA VAL A 337 -1.31 -2.08 -0.97
C VAL A 337 -0.56 -1.41 0.19
N VAL A 338 -1.22 -0.56 0.97
CA VAL A 338 -0.63 0.04 2.18
C VAL A 338 -0.26 -1.05 3.18
N GLU A 339 -1.17 -2.00 3.44
CA GLU A 339 -0.96 -3.13 4.35
C GLU A 339 0.29 -3.94 3.97
N THR A 340 0.38 -4.36 2.71
CA THR A 340 1.47 -5.21 2.21
C THR A 340 2.81 -4.48 2.15
N MET A 341 2.82 -3.18 1.82
CA MET A 341 4.03 -2.36 1.87
C MET A 341 4.54 -2.14 3.30
N CYS A 342 3.64 -2.00 4.28
CA CYS A 342 4.01 -1.93 5.69
C CYS A 342 4.57 -3.27 6.20
N ALA A 343 3.91 -4.39 5.86
CA ALA A 343 4.39 -5.73 6.19
C ALA A 343 5.80 -6.01 5.65
N HIS A 344 6.06 -5.67 4.39
CA HIS A 344 7.39 -5.78 3.79
C HIS A 344 8.43 -4.97 4.56
N THR A 345 8.15 -3.69 4.81
CA THR A 345 9.10 -2.76 5.46
C THR A 345 9.49 -3.23 6.86
N VAL A 346 8.52 -3.67 7.64
CA VAL A 346 8.74 -4.12 9.02
C VAL A 346 9.54 -5.41 9.04
N LEU A 347 9.20 -6.38 8.19
CA LEU A 347 9.94 -7.65 8.10
C LEU A 347 11.39 -7.42 7.64
N ASP A 348 11.61 -6.53 6.67
CA ASP A 348 12.96 -6.19 6.19
C ASP A 348 13.84 -5.61 7.31
N LEU A 349 13.26 -4.74 8.15
CA LEU A 349 13.93 -4.18 9.33
C LEU A 349 14.14 -5.21 10.44
N MET A 350 13.20 -6.14 10.64
CA MET A 350 13.37 -7.24 11.60
C MET A 350 14.57 -8.12 11.25
N ILE A 351 14.81 -8.37 9.96
CA ILE A 351 15.99 -9.13 9.51
C ILE A 351 17.28 -8.37 9.81
N SER A 352 17.33 -7.05 9.56
CA SER A 352 18.48 -6.23 9.98
C SER A 352 18.71 -6.34 11.49
N ASN A 353 17.63 -6.32 12.27
CA ASN A 353 17.70 -6.30 13.73
C ASN A 353 18.27 -7.59 14.35
N MET A 354 18.23 -8.71 13.63
CA MET A 354 18.82 -9.97 14.12
C MET A 354 20.30 -9.81 14.48
N ALA A 355 21.04 -8.96 13.75
CA ALA A 355 22.47 -8.73 13.95
C ALA A 355 22.81 -7.53 14.86
N SER A 356 21.83 -6.84 15.42
CA SER A 356 22.05 -5.61 16.21
C SER A 356 22.85 -5.80 17.51
N LYS A 357 22.87 -7.02 18.05
CA LYS A 357 23.59 -7.37 19.28
C LYS A 357 24.60 -8.47 19.02
N ALA A 358 25.83 -8.31 19.54
CA ALA A 358 26.88 -9.32 19.45
C ALA A 358 26.41 -10.67 20.01
N ASP A 359 25.65 -10.66 21.12
CA ASP A 359 25.10 -11.87 21.73
C ASP A 359 24.16 -12.65 20.80
N ASN A 360 23.39 -11.98 19.93
CA ASN A 360 22.55 -12.67 18.96
C ASN A 360 23.40 -13.48 17.99
N LEU A 361 24.50 -12.89 17.49
CA LEU A 361 25.43 -13.56 16.59
C LEU A 361 26.16 -14.70 17.32
N ILE A 362 26.66 -14.45 18.52
CA ILE A 362 27.35 -15.47 19.33
C ILE A 362 26.40 -16.65 19.60
N ASN A 363 25.20 -16.41 20.10
CA ASN A 363 24.24 -17.46 20.43
C ASN A 363 23.74 -18.23 19.20
N PHE A 364 23.69 -17.57 18.03
CA PHE A 364 23.31 -18.25 16.79
C PHE A 364 24.38 -19.22 16.28
N TYR A 365 25.66 -18.84 16.36
CA TYR A 365 26.77 -19.65 15.85
C TYR A 365 27.40 -20.60 16.87
N LYS A 366 27.33 -20.26 18.16
CA LYS A 366 27.86 -21.09 19.24
C LYS A 366 26.90 -22.26 19.46
N LYS A 367 27.27 -23.40 18.89
CA LYS A 367 26.63 -24.70 19.15
C LYS A 367 27.04 -25.25 20.50
#